data_AF-A0A352CGY2-F1
#
_entry.id   AF-A0A352CGY2-F1
#
_cell.length_a   1.000
_cell.length_b   1.000
_cell.length_c   1.000
_cell.angle_alpha   90.00
_cell.angle_beta   90.00
_cell.angle_gamma   90.00
#
_symmetry.space_group_name_H-M   'P 1'
#
loop_
_entity.id
_entity.type
_entity.pdbx_description
1 polymer ?
#
loop_
_entity_poly.entity_id
_entity_poly.type
_entity_poly.pdbx_seq_one_letter_code
_entity_poly.pdbx_strand_id
1 'polypeptide(L)'
;LCINTGEKQSTPALREVTDDDVNVRNKRFAFPNDQFFFKTTAQMQKTFTDLPEALDNTNEIVDKVEPIHLTRDILLPNFPVAKRFQIHTKEETIGKYKVSAESQNQWEYLRHLTLEGAEKRYQSLTDEIKERIEFELFTIKMMGFAGYFLIVSDFIRAGREKGVFIGPGRGSAAGSVVAYCIGITNIDPIKYNLLFERFLNPDRKSMPDIDTDFDDEGRQKVIDYVVEKYGKNQVAQIITYGTMAAKMSIKDVARVMDLPLPESNALAKLVPDKPGIELRRVLHAPLKTKDGEKSLEEKDGLGNDDLENVKKLREIYKQQQTPASKVLHEAERLEGSVRSTGIHAAGIIIAPQDLTDLIPVATAKDSPLWVTQIEGNDIESAGILKMDFLGLKTLSIIKHALALIKQLYDVAIDIDTIPLDDAKTFELYQHGATIGTFQFESPGMQKYLRELKPDKFGDLIAMNALYRPGPMAYIPNYIERKHGREAISYDLPEMQEFLE
;
A
#
# COMPACT_ATOMS: atom_id res chain seq x y z
N LEU A 1 -20.27 25.77 -3.49
CA LEU A 1 -19.56 26.27 -2.29
C LEU A 1 -18.09 26.44 -2.64
N CYS A 2 -17.42 27.50 -2.17
CA CYS A 2 -16.01 27.78 -2.49
C CYS A 2 -15.05 27.08 -1.50
N ILE A 3 -15.12 25.75 -1.44
CA ILE A 3 -14.37 24.95 -0.44
C ILE A 3 -12.85 25.06 -0.64
N ASN A 4 -12.43 25.08 -1.90
CA ASN A 4 -11.01 25.13 -2.25
C ASN A 4 -10.35 26.44 -1.79
N THR A 5 -11.04 27.57 -1.97
CA THR A 5 -10.55 28.89 -1.54
C THR A 5 -10.87 29.18 -0.07
N GLY A 6 -11.83 28.45 0.53
CA GLY A 6 -12.31 28.70 1.88
C GLY A 6 -13.12 29.99 2.03
N GLU A 7 -13.50 30.62 0.91
CA GLU A 7 -14.28 31.84 0.89
C GLU A 7 -15.69 31.59 1.42
N LYS A 8 -16.10 32.42 2.36
CA LYS A 8 -17.41 32.32 3.01
C LYS A 8 -18.53 32.59 2.02
N GLN A 9 -19.64 31.86 2.14
CA GLN A 9 -20.83 32.06 1.30
C GLN A 9 -21.39 33.48 1.42
N SER A 10 -21.23 34.11 2.60
CA SER A 10 -21.59 35.50 2.88
C SER A 10 -20.78 36.53 2.09
N THR A 11 -19.60 36.15 1.58
CA THR A 11 -18.78 37.01 0.71
C THR A 11 -19.54 37.27 -0.61
N PRO A 12 -19.61 38.52 -1.09
CA PRO A 12 -20.29 38.84 -2.35
C PRO A 12 -19.75 38.04 -3.54
N ALA A 13 -20.64 37.51 -4.38
CA ALA A 13 -20.27 36.72 -5.54
C ALA A 13 -19.79 37.60 -6.72
N LEU A 14 -18.65 37.27 -7.30
CA LEU A 14 -18.19 37.80 -8.59
C LEU A 14 -18.73 36.88 -9.70
N ARG A 15 -19.77 37.32 -10.42
CA ARG A 15 -20.44 36.55 -11.49
C ARG A 15 -20.08 37.02 -12.90
N GLU A 16 -19.51 38.22 -13.01
CA GLU A 16 -18.99 38.78 -14.24
C GLU A 16 -17.47 38.70 -14.14
N VAL A 17 -16.86 37.87 -14.98
CA VAL A 17 -15.41 37.70 -15.08
C VAL A 17 -15.00 38.36 -16.38
N THR A 18 -14.22 39.43 -16.32
CA THR A 18 -13.49 39.95 -17.48
C THR A 18 -12.05 39.44 -17.40
N ASP A 19 -11.36 39.27 -18.54
CA ASP A 19 -10.00 38.71 -18.57
C ASP A 19 -8.97 39.52 -17.74
N ASP A 20 -9.30 40.75 -17.37
CA ASP A 20 -8.48 41.66 -16.56
C ASP A 20 -8.70 41.52 -15.03
N ASP A 21 -9.73 40.79 -14.57
CA ASP A 21 -10.18 40.74 -13.16
C ASP A 21 -9.49 39.64 -12.32
N VAL A 22 -8.17 39.51 -12.41
CA VAL A 22 -7.44 38.40 -11.77
C VAL A 22 -7.45 38.45 -10.22
N ASN A 23 -7.85 39.57 -9.59
CA ASN A 23 -7.98 39.67 -8.13
C ASN A 23 -8.92 40.82 -7.67
N VAL A 24 -10.23 40.65 -7.82
CA VAL A 24 -11.20 41.59 -7.21
C VAL A 24 -11.26 41.35 -5.69
N ARG A 25 -10.63 42.24 -4.91
CA ARG A 25 -10.65 42.17 -3.43
C ARG A 25 -12.09 42.14 -2.91
N ASN A 26 -12.35 41.30 -1.90
CA ASN A 26 -13.62 41.16 -1.18
C ASN A 26 -14.80 40.58 -1.99
N LYS A 27 -14.54 39.90 -3.11
CA LYS A 27 -15.56 39.08 -3.79
C LYS A 27 -15.07 37.64 -3.89
N ARG A 28 -16.00 36.69 -3.80
CA ARG A 28 -15.75 35.27 -4.00
C ARG A 28 -16.06 34.87 -5.43
N PHE A 29 -15.36 33.86 -5.93
CA PHE A 29 -15.69 33.26 -7.22
C PHE A 29 -17.13 32.71 -7.23
N ALA A 30 -17.85 32.93 -8.33
CA ALA A 30 -19.12 32.28 -8.60
C ALA A 30 -19.31 32.10 -10.10
N PHE A 31 -19.95 31.00 -10.49
CA PHE A 31 -20.42 30.84 -11.87
C PHE A 31 -21.45 31.93 -12.21
N PRO A 32 -21.57 32.35 -13.48
CA PRO A 32 -22.54 33.36 -13.91
C PRO A 32 -23.99 32.99 -13.59
N ASN A 33 -24.31 31.69 -13.62
CA ASN A 33 -25.62 31.13 -13.29
C ASN A 33 -25.48 29.67 -12.81
N ASP A 34 -26.61 29.01 -12.53
CA ASP A 34 -26.65 27.66 -11.98
C ASP A 34 -26.95 26.57 -13.05
N GLN A 35 -26.62 26.81 -14.32
CA GLN A 35 -26.95 25.92 -15.46
C GLN A 35 -25.80 24.97 -15.87
N PHE A 36 -24.80 24.78 -15.01
CA PHE A 36 -23.62 23.94 -15.25
C PHE A 36 -23.81 22.51 -14.72
N PHE A 37 -24.73 21.78 -15.33
CA PHE A 37 -25.02 20.38 -15.02
C PHE A 37 -25.37 19.61 -16.31
N PHE A 38 -25.44 18.28 -16.22
CA PHE A 38 -25.91 17.45 -17.33
C PHE A 38 -27.41 17.70 -17.58
N LYS A 39 -27.71 18.60 -18.52
CA LYS A 39 -29.07 18.89 -18.98
C LYS A 39 -29.66 17.69 -19.72
N THR A 40 -30.98 17.55 -19.65
CA THR A 40 -31.69 16.56 -20.46
C THR A 40 -31.73 16.97 -21.93
N THR A 41 -31.97 16.02 -22.84
CA THR A 41 -32.09 16.29 -24.29
C THR A 41 -33.11 17.40 -24.57
N ALA A 42 -34.26 17.41 -23.91
CA ALA A 42 -35.28 18.44 -24.08
C ALA A 42 -34.82 19.83 -23.61
N GLN A 43 -34.06 19.90 -22.51
CA GLN A 43 -33.47 21.15 -22.02
C GLN A 43 -32.40 21.67 -22.98
N MET A 44 -31.62 20.77 -23.59
CA MET A 44 -30.60 21.12 -24.60
C MET A 44 -31.24 21.61 -25.91
N GLN A 45 -32.31 20.96 -26.40
CA GLN A 45 -33.08 21.41 -27.57
C GLN A 45 -33.63 22.83 -27.39
N LYS A 46 -34.15 23.14 -26.19
CA LYS A 46 -34.59 24.50 -25.88
C LYS A 46 -33.44 25.50 -25.80
N THR A 47 -32.25 25.05 -25.38
CA THR A 47 -31.06 25.91 -25.26
C THR A 47 -30.48 26.24 -26.65
N PHE A 48 -30.48 25.29 -27.58
CA PHE A 48 -29.92 25.39 -28.93
C PHE A 48 -31.01 25.47 -30.01
N THR A 49 -32.15 26.10 -29.72
CA THR A 49 -33.27 26.18 -30.68
C THR A 49 -32.89 26.97 -31.94
N ASP A 50 -31.96 27.91 -31.81
CA ASP A 50 -31.37 28.70 -32.88
C ASP A 50 -30.32 27.92 -33.70
N LEU A 51 -29.76 26.83 -33.17
CA LEU A 51 -28.76 25.99 -33.85
C LEU A 51 -28.97 24.49 -33.58
N PRO A 52 -29.98 23.84 -34.17
CA PRO A 52 -30.29 22.43 -33.94
C PRO A 52 -29.14 21.47 -34.33
N GLU A 53 -28.40 21.82 -35.38
CA GLU A 53 -27.24 21.07 -35.91
C GLU A 53 -26.15 20.85 -34.84
N ALA A 54 -26.05 21.74 -33.84
CA ALA A 54 -25.12 21.58 -32.73
C ALA A 54 -25.38 20.29 -31.94
N LEU A 55 -26.65 19.87 -31.83
CA LEU A 55 -27.02 18.62 -31.16
C LEU A 55 -26.72 17.41 -32.02
N ASP A 56 -27.01 17.48 -33.33
CA ASP A 56 -26.75 16.38 -34.26
C ASP A 56 -25.25 16.08 -34.37
N ASN A 57 -24.42 17.13 -34.42
CA ASN A 57 -22.96 17.01 -34.43
C ASN A 57 -22.41 16.32 -33.18
N THR A 58 -23.08 16.40 -32.02
CA THR A 58 -22.64 15.64 -30.84
C THR A 58 -22.73 14.13 -31.05
N ASN A 59 -23.79 13.66 -31.72
CA ASN A 59 -23.94 12.24 -32.05
C ASN A 59 -22.93 11.83 -33.12
N GLU A 60 -22.69 12.68 -34.13
CA GLU A 60 -21.67 12.41 -35.15
C GLU A 60 -20.26 12.26 -34.53
N ILE A 61 -19.92 13.06 -33.51
CA ILE A 61 -18.66 12.90 -32.78
C ILE A 61 -18.66 11.57 -32.03
N VAL A 62 -19.72 11.25 -31.29
CA VAL A 62 -19.82 9.99 -30.53
C VAL A 62 -19.69 8.78 -31.44
N ASP A 63 -20.32 8.79 -32.61
CA ASP A 63 -20.26 7.71 -33.61
C ASP A 63 -18.85 7.51 -34.18
N LYS A 64 -18.00 8.53 -34.12
CA LYS A 64 -16.58 8.48 -34.55
C LYS A 64 -15.62 8.09 -33.43
N VAL A 65 -16.09 8.02 -32.17
CA VAL A 65 -15.24 7.65 -31.03
C VAL A 65 -15.20 6.14 -30.89
N GLU A 66 -14.01 5.57 -31.06
CA GLU A 66 -13.77 4.16 -30.77
C GLU A 66 -13.58 3.96 -29.24
N PRO A 67 -14.21 2.92 -28.63
CA PRO A 67 -13.99 2.60 -27.23
C PRO A 67 -12.51 2.27 -26.96
N ILE A 68 -11.90 2.98 -26.02
CA ILE A 68 -10.50 2.77 -25.66
C ILE A 68 -10.41 1.66 -24.60
N HIS A 69 -9.56 0.66 -24.85
CA HIS A 69 -9.20 -0.32 -23.84
C HIS A 69 -8.03 0.20 -23.00
N LEU A 70 -8.32 0.57 -21.75
CA LEU A 70 -7.31 1.14 -20.84
C LEU A 70 -6.53 0.07 -20.07
N THR A 71 -7.08 -1.15 -19.96
CA THR A 71 -6.39 -2.27 -19.34
C THR A 71 -5.30 -2.79 -20.27
N ARG A 72 -4.12 -3.09 -19.72
CA ARG A 72 -2.99 -3.60 -20.48
C ARG A 72 -2.38 -4.81 -19.81
N ASP A 73 -1.71 -5.63 -20.63
CA ASP A 73 -0.78 -6.62 -20.10
C ASP A 73 0.37 -5.93 -19.37
N ILE A 74 0.89 -6.60 -18.36
CA ILE A 74 1.96 -6.05 -17.51
C ILE A 74 3.22 -5.85 -18.35
N LEU A 75 3.70 -4.61 -18.31
CA LEU A 75 4.96 -4.18 -18.89
C LEU A 75 6.06 -4.37 -17.85
N LEU A 76 6.78 -5.47 -17.97
CA LEU A 76 7.91 -5.74 -17.08
C LEU A 76 9.10 -4.84 -17.46
N PRO A 77 9.76 -4.20 -16.48
CA PRO A 77 10.93 -3.41 -16.75
C PRO A 77 12.07 -4.31 -17.25
N ASN A 78 12.86 -3.80 -18.20
CA ASN A 78 13.92 -4.56 -18.84
C ASN A 78 15.23 -4.39 -18.06
N PHE A 79 15.75 -5.48 -17.48
CA PHE A 79 17.08 -5.47 -16.86
C PHE A 79 18.16 -5.72 -17.93
N PRO A 80 19.17 -4.83 -18.04
CA PRO A 80 20.25 -5.03 -19.00
C PRO A 80 21.14 -6.20 -18.57
N VAL A 81 21.21 -7.24 -19.40
CA VAL A 81 22.04 -8.43 -19.16
C VAL A 81 23.31 -8.42 -19.99
N ALA A 82 24.40 -8.99 -19.45
CA ALA A 82 25.67 -9.10 -20.14
C ALA A 82 25.56 -9.98 -21.40
N LYS A 83 26.33 -9.66 -22.46
CA LYS A 83 26.29 -10.36 -23.76
C LYS A 83 26.42 -11.88 -23.66
N ARG A 84 27.18 -12.40 -22.68
CA ARG A 84 27.36 -13.85 -22.46
C ARG A 84 26.06 -14.59 -22.10
N PHE A 85 25.06 -13.88 -21.57
CA PHE A 85 23.74 -14.44 -21.22
C PHE A 85 22.68 -14.15 -22.29
N GLN A 86 23.03 -13.42 -23.36
CA GLN A 86 22.13 -13.12 -24.49
C GLN A 86 22.18 -14.25 -25.53
N ILE A 87 21.78 -15.45 -25.12
CA ILE A 87 21.85 -16.66 -25.95
C ILE A 87 20.55 -16.94 -26.72
N HIS A 88 19.43 -16.42 -26.22
CA HIS A 88 18.11 -16.58 -26.81
C HIS A 88 17.80 -15.40 -27.73
N THR A 89 17.30 -15.69 -28.93
CA THR A 89 16.99 -14.70 -29.98
C THR A 89 15.55 -14.74 -30.47
N LYS A 90 14.76 -15.70 -29.98
CA LYS A 90 13.37 -15.93 -30.38
C LYS A 90 12.50 -16.13 -29.16
N GLU A 91 11.23 -15.74 -29.30
CA GLU A 91 10.20 -16.09 -28.34
C GLU A 91 10.03 -17.61 -28.29
N GLU A 92 9.85 -18.15 -27.08
CA GLU A 92 9.53 -19.55 -26.83
C GLU A 92 8.13 -19.64 -26.23
N THR A 93 7.34 -20.61 -26.68
CA THR A 93 6.05 -20.94 -26.07
C THR A 93 6.22 -22.23 -25.26
N ILE A 94 6.05 -22.13 -23.94
CA ILE A 94 6.12 -23.26 -23.02
C ILE A 94 4.74 -23.46 -22.40
N GLY A 95 4.04 -24.52 -22.81
CA GLY A 95 2.65 -24.76 -22.41
C GLY A 95 1.72 -23.60 -22.83
N LYS A 96 1.08 -22.95 -21.86
CA LYS A 96 0.19 -21.78 -22.08
C LYS A 96 0.91 -20.43 -22.05
N TYR A 97 2.22 -20.40 -21.77
CA TYR A 97 2.98 -19.18 -21.54
C TYR A 97 3.86 -18.84 -22.74
N LYS A 98 3.87 -17.56 -23.12
CA LYS A 98 4.81 -16.98 -24.09
C LYS A 98 5.90 -16.24 -23.34
N VAL A 99 7.15 -16.57 -23.61
CA VAL A 99 8.32 -15.97 -22.93
C VAL A 99 9.21 -15.34 -23.99
N SER A 100 9.37 -14.01 -23.92
CA SER A 100 10.20 -13.26 -24.87
C SER A 100 11.68 -13.67 -24.76
N ALA A 101 12.44 -13.43 -25.82
CA ALA A 101 13.88 -13.71 -25.83
C ALA A 101 14.61 -12.94 -24.72
N GLU A 102 14.20 -11.70 -24.46
CA GLU A 102 14.75 -10.85 -23.40
C GLU A 102 14.50 -11.44 -22.01
N SER A 103 13.27 -11.91 -21.75
CA SER A 103 12.92 -12.54 -20.47
C SER A 103 13.69 -13.84 -20.25
N GLN A 104 13.91 -14.64 -21.31
CA GLN A 104 14.74 -15.84 -21.23
C GLN A 104 16.21 -15.50 -20.94
N ASN A 105 16.78 -14.49 -21.60
CA ASN A 105 18.16 -14.06 -21.35
C ASN A 105 18.34 -13.51 -19.92
N GLN A 106 17.33 -12.82 -19.38
CA GLN A 106 17.29 -12.43 -17.97
C GLN A 106 17.21 -13.64 -17.04
N TRP A 107 16.45 -14.66 -17.41
CA TRP A 107 16.37 -15.90 -16.64
C TRP A 107 17.72 -16.65 -16.57
N GLU A 108 18.48 -16.70 -17.67
CA GLU A 108 19.83 -17.30 -17.66
C GLU A 108 20.75 -16.59 -16.67
N TYR A 109 20.69 -15.25 -16.64
CA TYR A 109 21.48 -14.47 -15.70
C TYR A 109 21.00 -14.66 -14.26
N LEU A 110 19.70 -14.67 -14.02
CA LEU A 110 19.11 -14.95 -12.71
C LEU A 110 19.54 -16.32 -12.20
N ARG A 111 19.45 -17.36 -13.04
CA ARG A 111 19.88 -18.73 -12.70
C ARG A 111 21.34 -18.77 -12.27
N HIS A 112 22.22 -18.11 -13.03
CA HIS A 112 23.64 -18.02 -12.67
C HIS A 112 23.85 -17.36 -11.30
N LEU A 113 23.22 -16.22 -11.05
CA LEU A 113 23.31 -15.53 -9.75
C LEU A 113 22.75 -16.37 -8.60
N THR A 114 21.64 -17.07 -8.83
CA THR A 114 21.02 -17.95 -7.83
C THR A 114 21.95 -19.08 -7.43
N LEU A 115 22.62 -19.72 -8.40
CA LEU A 115 23.55 -20.81 -8.12
C LEU A 115 24.79 -20.30 -7.35
N GLU A 116 25.40 -19.19 -7.79
CA GLU A 116 26.51 -18.57 -7.04
C GLU A 116 26.09 -18.13 -5.63
N GLY A 117 24.87 -17.62 -5.48
CA GLY A 117 24.30 -17.24 -4.20
C GLY A 117 24.06 -18.44 -3.29
N ALA A 118 23.56 -19.54 -3.84
CA ALA A 118 23.31 -20.78 -3.11
C ALA A 118 24.62 -21.37 -2.56
N GLU A 119 25.69 -21.36 -3.35
CA GLU A 119 27.03 -21.80 -2.90
C GLU A 119 27.60 -20.94 -1.76
N LYS A 120 27.25 -19.65 -1.71
CA LYS A 120 27.71 -18.73 -0.65
C LYS A 120 26.86 -18.84 0.62
N ARG A 121 25.55 -19.04 0.47
CA ARG A 121 24.57 -19.02 1.56
C ARG A 121 24.41 -20.37 2.25
N TYR A 122 24.53 -21.46 1.49
CA TYR A 122 24.43 -22.82 2.02
C TYR A 122 25.81 -23.46 2.11
N GLN A 123 26.11 -24.07 3.26
CA GLN A 123 27.37 -24.79 3.46
C GLN A 123 27.45 -26.06 2.57
N SER A 124 26.31 -26.69 2.30
CA SER A 124 26.17 -27.85 1.42
C SER A 124 24.84 -27.81 0.69
N LEU A 125 24.87 -27.99 -0.63
CA LEU A 125 23.68 -28.07 -1.47
C LEU A 125 23.12 -29.50 -1.44
N THR A 126 22.20 -29.75 -0.52
CA THR A 126 21.41 -30.99 -0.47
C THR A 126 20.52 -31.11 -1.70
N ASP A 127 20.04 -32.32 -1.98
CA ASP A 127 19.14 -32.54 -3.12
C ASP A 127 17.82 -31.78 -2.95
N GLU A 128 17.30 -31.67 -1.72
CA GLU A 128 16.14 -30.85 -1.39
C GLU A 128 16.32 -29.37 -1.78
N ILE A 129 17.48 -28.78 -1.45
CA ILE A 129 17.78 -27.37 -1.80
C ILE A 129 17.85 -27.21 -3.32
N LYS A 130 18.51 -28.14 -4.02
CA LYS A 130 18.64 -28.08 -5.49
C LYS A 130 17.29 -28.22 -6.18
N GLU A 131 16.48 -29.18 -5.74
CA GLU A 131 15.13 -29.39 -6.26
C GLU A 131 14.25 -28.15 -6.05
N ARG A 132 14.32 -27.55 -4.86
CA ARG A 132 13.59 -26.31 -4.56
C ARG A 132 14.06 -25.14 -5.43
N ILE A 133 15.37 -24.96 -5.60
CA ILE A 133 15.93 -23.90 -6.48
C ILE A 133 15.46 -24.09 -7.92
N GLU A 134 15.56 -25.29 -8.48
CA GLU A 134 15.17 -25.55 -9.87
C GLU A 134 13.65 -25.41 -10.07
N PHE A 135 12.83 -25.84 -9.09
CA PHE A 135 11.38 -25.62 -9.12
C PHE A 135 11.00 -24.14 -9.15
N GLU A 136 11.60 -23.33 -8.26
CA GLU A 136 11.34 -21.88 -8.21
C GLU A 136 11.84 -21.18 -9.47
N LEU A 137 13.06 -21.47 -9.93
CA LEU A 137 13.62 -20.92 -11.16
C LEU A 137 12.75 -21.27 -12.37
N PHE A 138 12.25 -22.50 -12.46
CA PHE A 138 11.34 -22.90 -13.53
C PHE A 138 10.06 -22.07 -13.48
N THR A 139 9.44 -21.92 -12.31
CA THR A 139 8.19 -21.14 -12.18
C THR A 139 8.41 -19.66 -12.55
N ILE A 140 9.53 -19.06 -12.12
CA ILE A 140 9.90 -17.68 -12.48
C ILE A 140 10.10 -17.54 -14.00
N LYS A 141 10.72 -18.54 -14.66
CA LYS A 141 10.86 -18.57 -16.13
C LYS A 141 9.50 -18.54 -16.81
N MET A 142 8.61 -19.43 -16.40
CA MET A 142 7.29 -19.62 -17.00
C MET A 142 6.42 -18.36 -16.88
N MET A 143 6.51 -17.66 -15.75
CA MET A 143 5.73 -16.45 -15.52
C MET A 143 6.33 -15.20 -16.17
N GLY A 144 7.62 -15.24 -16.52
CA GLY A 144 8.36 -14.15 -17.17
C GLY A 144 8.94 -13.12 -16.18
N PHE A 145 8.99 -13.43 -14.88
CA PHE A 145 9.37 -12.47 -13.83
C PHE A 145 10.88 -12.38 -13.53
N ALA A 146 11.73 -12.98 -14.36
CA ALA A 146 13.18 -12.97 -14.12
C ALA A 146 13.77 -11.55 -14.03
N GLY A 147 13.38 -10.66 -14.95
CA GLY A 147 13.80 -9.26 -14.92
C GLY A 147 13.42 -8.54 -13.62
N TYR A 148 12.24 -8.84 -13.06
CA TYR A 148 11.79 -8.24 -11.82
C TYR A 148 12.69 -8.60 -10.64
N PHE A 149 13.02 -9.89 -10.48
CA PHE A 149 13.97 -10.34 -9.44
C PHE A 149 15.34 -9.67 -9.59
N LEU A 150 15.84 -9.54 -10.83
CA LEU A 150 17.12 -8.91 -11.10
C LEU A 150 17.13 -7.42 -10.71
N ILE A 151 16.06 -6.69 -11.03
CA ILE A 151 15.93 -5.26 -10.66
C ILE A 151 15.93 -5.12 -9.14
N VAL A 152 15.15 -5.94 -8.44
CA VAL A 152 15.03 -5.89 -6.98
C VAL A 152 16.35 -6.26 -6.30
N SER A 153 16.97 -7.36 -6.71
CA SER A 153 18.30 -7.74 -6.21
C SER A 153 19.34 -6.65 -6.43
N ASP A 154 19.30 -5.97 -7.58
CA ASP A 154 20.29 -4.97 -7.94
C ASP A 154 20.23 -3.70 -7.08
N PHE A 155 19.03 -3.11 -6.88
CA PHE A 155 18.94 -1.92 -6.02
C PHE A 155 19.17 -2.26 -4.54
N ILE A 156 18.83 -3.48 -4.10
CA ILE A 156 19.13 -3.95 -2.74
C ILE A 156 20.64 -4.05 -2.55
N ARG A 157 21.35 -4.69 -3.49
CA ARG A 157 22.81 -4.78 -3.48
C ARG A 157 23.46 -3.40 -3.47
N ALA A 158 23.04 -2.51 -4.37
CA ALA A 158 23.56 -1.14 -4.45
C ALA A 158 23.28 -0.33 -3.17
N GLY A 159 22.12 -0.54 -2.54
CA GLY A 159 21.79 0.05 -1.25
C GLY A 159 22.74 -0.41 -0.14
N ARG A 160 22.99 -1.73 -0.02
CA ARG A 160 23.95 -2.29 0.95
C ARG A 160 25.37 -1.72 0.72
N GLU A 161 25.83 -1.68 -0.53
CA GLU A 161 27.14 -1.10 -0.91
C GLU A 161 27.27 0.38 -0.54
N LYS A 162 26.16 1.14 -0.53
CA LYS A 162 26.10 2.55 -0.10
C LYS A 162 25.88 2.73 1.41
N GLY A 163 25.92 1.65 2.19
CA GLY A 163 25.74 1.68 3.65
C GLY A 163 24.29 1.93 4.10
N VAL A 164 23.31 1.60 3.26
CA VAL A 164 21.89 1.58 3.63
C VAL A 164 21.59 0.25 4.31
N PHE A 165 20.94 0.31 5.46
CA PHE A 165 20.42 -0.87 6.16
C PHE A 165 19.13 -1.30 5.47
N ILE A 166 19.06 -2.58 5.14
CA ILE A 166 17.93 -3.19 4.43
C ILE A 166 17.36 -4.28 5.32
N GLY A 167 16.03 -4.32 5.42
CA GLY A 167 15.34 -5.32 6.21
C GLY A 167 15.59 -6.75 5.72
N PRO A 168 15.31 -7.76 6.56
CA PRO A 168 15.51 -9.17 6.21
C PRO A 168 14.52 -9.70 5.17
N GLY A 169 13.56 -8.88 4.74
CA GLY A 169 12.46 -9.24 3.84
C GLY A 169 11.12 -9.18 4.55
N ARG A 170 10.05 -8.99 3.77
CA ARG A 170 8.67 -8.91 4.25
C ARG A 170 7.72 -9.57 3.29
N GLY A 171 6.48 -9.76 3.75
CA GLY A 171 5.43 -10.36 2.95
C GLY A 171 5.78 -11.79 2.53
N SER A 172 5.28 -12.19 1.37
CA SER A 172 5.47 -13.54 0.84
C SER A 172 6.84 -13.75 0.19
N ALA A 173 7.55 -12.69 -0.21
CA ALA A 173 8.87 -12.78 -0.85
C ALA A 173 9.89 -13.58 -0.01
N ALA A 174 9.76 -13.56 1.32
CA ALA A 174 10.57 -14.36 2.25
C ALA A 174 10.47 -15.89 2.05
N GLY A 175 9.43 -16.38 1.36
CA GLY A 175 9.24 -17.81 1.06
C GLY A 175 10.01 -18.33 -0.16
N SER A 176 10.74 -17.48 -0.88
CA SER A 176 11.50 -17.87 -2.07
C SER A 176 12.99 -18.12 -1.77
N VAL A 177 13.47 -19.32 -2.09
CA VAL A 177 14.90 -19.65 -2.03
C VAL A 177 15.69 -18.84 -3.06
N VAL A 178 15.10 -18.57 -4.23
CA VAL A 178 15.73 -17.72 -5.25
C VAL A 178 15.96 -16.31 -4.71
N ALA A 179 14.96 -15.72 -4.04
CA ALA A 179 15.08 -14.40 -3.43
C ALA A 179 16.15 -14.36 -2.32
N TYR A 180 16.25 -15.42 -1.52
CA TYR A 180 17.28 -15.56 -0.49
C TYR A 180 18.70 -15.67 -1.09
N CYS A 181 18.88 -16.53 -2.09
CA CYS A 181 20.17 -16.76 -2.74
C CYS A 181 20.74 -15.49 -3.38
N ILE A 182 19.91 -14.71 -4.09
CA ILE A 182 20.36 -13.46 -4.73
C ILE A 182 20.30 -12.24 -3.80
N GLY A 183 20.01 -12.45 -2.51
CA GLY A 183 20.08 -11.43 -1.46
C GLY A 183 18.95 -10.41 -1.43
N ILE A 184 17.80 -10.70 -2.06
CA ILE A 184 16.57 -9.91 -1.87
C ILE A 184 16.07 -10.06 -0.44
N THR A 185 16.04 -11.30 0.06
CA THR A 185 15.67 -11.62 1.44
C THR A 185 16.89 -12.13 2.19
N ASN A 186 16.83 -12.09 3.51
CA ASN A 186 17.89 -12.54 4.42
C ASN A 186 17.41 -13.64 5.38
N ILE A 187 16.24 -14.23 5.10
CA ILE A 187 15.64 -15.31 5.88
C ILE A 187 15.70 -16.57 5.03
N ASP A 188 16.27 -17.64 5.58
CA ASP A 188 16.33 -18.95 4.91
C ASP A 188 14.94 -19.61 4.90
N PRO A 189 14.27 -19.72 3.73
CA PRO A 189 12.91 -20.24 3.66
C PRO A 189 12.83 -21.72 4.00
N ILE A 190 13.88 -22.50 3.74
CA ILE A 190 13.87 -23.95 3.99
C ILE A 190 13.95 -24.20 5.49
N LYS A 191 14.83 -23.49 6.20
CA LYS A 191 14.96 -23.58 7.67
C LYS A 191 13.66 -23.29 8.42
N TYR A 192 12.85 -22.36 7.93
CA TYR A 192 11.59 -21.95 8.56
C TYR A 192 10.33 -22.53 7.89
N ASN A 193 10.51 -23.50 6.97
CA ASN A 193 9.43 -24.13 6.19
C ASN A 193 8.48 -23.11 5.55
N LEU A 194 9.05 -22.05 4.96
CA LEU A 194 8.31 -21.01 4.25
C LEU A 194 7.96 -21.49 2.83
N LEU A 195 6.72 -21.27 2.44
CA LEU A 195 6.15 -21.78 1.19
C LEU A 195 6.35 -20.80 0.04
N PHE A 196 6.93 -21.27 -1.06
CA PHE A 196 7.10 -20.48 -2.28
C PHE A 196 5.78 -20.21 -2.99
N GLU A 197 4.85 -21.15 -2.94
CA GLU A 197 3.54 -21.09 -3.60
C GLU A 197 2.66 -19.98 -3.00
N ARG A 198 2.93 -19.59 -1.76
CA ARG A 198 2.31 -18.43 -1.12
C ARG A 198 2.80 -17.10 -1.74
N PHE A 199 4.00 -17.11 -2.30
CA PHE A 199 4.57 -15.97 -3.01
C PHE A 199 4.20 -15.98 -4.49
N LEU A 200 4.53 -17.06 -5.18
CA LEU A 200 4.24 -17.26 -6.59
C LEU A 200 3.51 -18.58 -6.76
N ASN A 201 2.21 -18.47 -7.03
CA ASN A 201 1.38 -19.64 -7.30
C ASN A 201 1.55 -20.06 -8.78
N PRO A 202 2.02 -21.29 -9.07
CA PRO A 202 2.20 -21.75 -10.45
C PRO A 202 0.90 -21.76 -11.28
N ASP A 203 -0.25 -22.01 -10.64
CA ASP A 203 -1.54 -22.15 -11.29
C ASP A 203 -2.21 -20.80 -11.62
N ARG A 204 -1.78 -19.73 -10.94
CA ARG A 204 -2.32 -18.37 -11.11
C ARG A 204 -1.22 -17.39 -11.45
N LYS A 205 -1.28 -16.79 -12.64
CA LYS A 205 -0.42 -15.65 -12.99
C LYS A 205 -0.89 -14.39 -12.24
N SER A 206 -0.53 -14.29 -10.97
CA SER A 206 -0.60 -13.05 -10.18
C SER A 206 0.78 -12.41 -10.11
N MET A 207 0.78 -11.08 -10.01
CA MET A 207 2.01 -10.32 -9.84
C MET A 207 2.61 -10.62 -8.45
N PRO A 208 3.91 -10.97 -8.36
CA PRO A 208 4.60 -11.01 -7.09
C PRO A 208 4.83 -9.58 -6.60
N ASP A 209 4.52 -9.34 -5.34
CA ASP A 209 4.83 -8.07 -4.67
C ASP A 209 6.08 -8.26 -3.81
N ILE A 210 7.18 -7.62 -4.19
CA ILE A 210 8.44 -7.64 -3.42
C ILE A 210 8.67 -6.26 -2.82
N ASP A 211 8.04 -6.04 -1.68
CA ASP A 211 8.28 -4.87 -0.86
C ASP A 211 9.63 -4.95 -0.15
N THR A 212 10.36 -3.82 -0.12
CA THR A 212 11.66 -3.74 0.56
C THR A 212 11.67 -2.65 1.63
N ASP A 213 12.09 -3.01 2.84
CA ASP A 213 12.30 -2.07 3.95
C ASP A 213 13.73 -1.53 3.93
N PHE A 214 13.87 -0.21 3.99
CA PHE A 214 15.15 0.52 4.09
C PHE A 214 15.18 1.34 5.37
N ASP A 215 16.38 1.65 5.88
CA ASP A 215 16.49 2.72 6.88
C ASP A 215 15.99 4.06 6.30
N ASP A 216 15.23 4.81 7.09
CA ASP A 216 14.52 6.03 6.65
C ASP A 216 15.48 7.04 5.99
N GLU A 217 16.69 7.16 6.55
CA GLU A 217 17.72 8.10 6.09
C GLU A 217 18.40 7.63 4.80
N GLY A 218 18.57 6.32 4.64
CA GLY A 218 19.23 5.70 3.50
C GLY A 218 18.33 5.47 2.28
N ARG A 219 17.00 5.42 2.48
CA ARG A 219 16.02 5.16 1.42
C ARG A 219 16.20 6.02 0.18
N GLN A 220 16.38 7.33 0.36
CA GLN A 220 16.52 8.26 -0.77
C GLN A 220 17.72 7.92 -1.65
N LYS A 221 18.83 7.44 -1.06
CA LYS A 221 20.04 7.05 -1.82
C LYS A 221 19.77 5.88 -2.77
N VAL A 222 18.86 4.98 -2.39
CA VAL A 222 18.47 3.84 -3.24
C VAL A 222 17.56 4.32 -4.37
N ILE A 223 16.62 5.22 -4.08
CA ILE A 223 15.78 5.85 -5.11
C ILE A 223 16.66 6.60 -6.12
N ASP A 224 17.62 7.39 -5.65
CA ASP A 224 18.54 8.13 -6.51
C ASP A 224 19.36 7.20 -7.42
N TYR A 225 19.81 6.05 -6.89
CA TYR A 225 20.48 5.02 -7.69
C TYR A 225 19.57 4.44 -8.78
N VAL A 226 18.31 4.14 -8.45
CA VAL A 226 17.33 3.65 -9.43
C VAL A 226 17.09 4.70 -10.52
N VAL A 227 16.94 5.97 -10.16
CA VAL A 227 16.77 7.08 -11.10
C VAL A 227 17.99 7.25 -12.01
N GLU A 228 19.20 7.16 -11.46
CA GLU A 228 20.44 7.22 -12.23
C GLU A 228 20.58 6.04 -13.20
N LYS A 229 20.23 4.83 -12.76
CA LYS A 229 20.38 3.60 -13.54
C LYS A 229 19.35 3.43 -14.65
N TYR A 230 18.08 3.68 -14.36
CA TYR A 230 16.97 3.47 -15.30
C TYR A 230 16.56 4.76 -16.03
N GLY A 231 17.06 5.92 -15.60
CA GLY A 231 16.77 7.20 -16.22
C GLY A 231 15.52 7.86 -15.64
N LYS A 232 15.58 9.19 -15.56
CA LYS A 232 14.56 10.04 -14.92
C LYS A 232 13.17 9.95 -15.58
N ASN A 233 13.11 9.64 -16.87
CA ASN A 233 11.83 9.53 -17.59
C ASN A 233 11.15 8.17 -17.41
N GLN A 234 11.87 7.17 -16.90
CA GLN A 234 11.35 5.82 -16.70
C GLN A 234 10.97 5.56 -15.24
N VAL A 235 11.36 6.47 -14.34
CA VAL A 235 11.13 6.36 -12.90
C VAL A 235 10.16 7.45 -12.44
N ALA A 236 9.07 7.04 -11.78
CA ALA A 236 8.09 7.95 -11.21
C ALA A 236 7.66 7.55 -9.81
N GLN A 237 7.09 8.51 -9.10
CA GLN A 237 6.35 8.28 -7.88
C GLN A 237 4.85 8.17 -8.17
N ILE A 238 4.12 7.51 -7.27
CA ILE A 238 2.68 7.32 -7.41
C ILE A 238 1.93 8.49 -6.78
N ILE A 239 0.91 9.02 -7.45
CA ILE A 239 0.01 10.02 -6.87
C ILE A 239 -0.93 9.41 -5.85
N THR A 240 -1.24 10.19 -4.82
CA THR A 240 -2.33 9.90 -3.89
C THR A 240 -3.36 11.00 -3.95
N TYR A 241 -4.63 10.63 -4.11
CA TYR A 241 -5.74 11.58 -4.02
C TYR A 241 -6.29 11.61 -2.60
N GLY A 242 -6.07 12.72 -1.90
CA GLY A 242 -6.68 12.96 -0.60
C GLY A 242 -8.15 13.32 -0.80
N THR A 243 -9.06 12.43 -0.46
CA THR A 243 -10.51 12.66 -0.54
C THR A 243 -11.05 13.30 0.74
N MET A 244 -12.19 14.00 0.63
CA MET A 244 -12.86 14.57 1.79
C MET A 244 -13.52 13.47 2.64
N ALA A 245 -12.87 13.11 3.75
CA ALA A 245 -13.43 12.21 4.75
C ALA A 245 -14.58 12.87 5.55
N ALA A 246 -15.47 12.04 6.13
CA ALA A 246 -16.68 12.46 6.83
C ALA A 246 -16.52 13.65 7.81
N LYS A 247 -15.51 13.61 8.68
CA LYS A 247 -15.26 14.71 9.64
C LYS A 247 -14.72 15.97 8.96
N MET A 248 -13.90 15.80 7.92
CA MET A 248 -13.31 16.91 7.18
C MET A 248 -14.36 17.61 6.32
N SER A 249 -15.26 16.86 5.67
CA SER A 249 -16.35 17.44 4.88
C SER A 249 -17.24 18.35 5.72
N ILE A 250 -17.62 17.90 6.93
CA ILE A 250 -18.38 18.72 7.89
C ILE A 250 -17.63 20.01 8.24
N LYS A 251 -16.34 19.92 8.58
CA LYS A 251 -15.55 21.09 9.00
C LYS A 251 -15.34 22.10 7.85
N ASP A 252 -15.02 21.62 6.66
CA ASP A 252 -14.78 22.49 5.51
C ASP A 252 -16.07 23.17 5.03
N VAL A 253 -17.20 22.45 5.01
CA VAL A 253 -18.50 23.03 4.70
C VAL A 253 -18.94 24.02 5.78
N ALA A 254 -18.80 23.67 7.06
CA ALA A 254 -19.11 24.55 8.18
C ALA A 254 -18.35 25.89 8.08
N ARG A 255 -17.06 25.85 7.73
CA ARG A 255 -16.23 27.04 7.52
C ARG A 255 -16.76 27.93 6.42
N VAL A 256 -17.15 27.35 5.28
CA VAL A 256 -17.69 28.12 4.13
C VAL A 256 -19.09 28.67 4.43
N MET A 257 -19.90 27.95 5.20
CA MET A 257 -21.26 28.32 5.55
C MET A 257 -21.38 29.20 6.81
N ASP A 258 -20.25 29.69 7.34
CA ASP A 258 -20.19 30.54 8.54
C ASP A 258 -20.78 29.90 9.81
N LEU A 259 -20.71 28.57 9.94
CA LEU A 259 -21.07 27.89 11.18
C LEU A 259 -19.95 28.12 12.22
N PRO A 260 -20.25 28.53 13.47
CA PRO A 260 -19.24 28.74 14.49
C PRO A 260 -18.35 27.50 14.73
N LEU A 261 -17.05 27.71 14.93
CA LEU A 261 -16.08 26.63 15.19
C LEU A 261 -16.48 25.66 16.32
N PRO A 262 -17.06 26.12 17.45
CA PRO A 262 -17.52 25.20 18.50
C PRO A 262 -18.62 24.25 18.01
N GLU A 263 -19.58 24.76 17.22
CA GLU A 263 -20.68 23.96 16.66
C GLU A 263 -20.17 23.01 15.59
N SER A 264 -19.28 23.46 14.70
CA SER A 264 -18.62 22.61 13.71
C SER A 264 -17.87 21.44 14.35
N ASN A 265 -17.11 21.71 15.42
CA ASN A 265 -16.40 20.68 16.16
C ASN A 265 -17.34 19.72 16.90
N ALA A 266 -18.46 20.22 17.43
CA ALA A 266 -19.49 19.37 18.04
C ALA A 266 -20.10 18.41 17.02
N LEU A 267 -20.46 18.90 15.82
CA LEU A 267 -20.97 18.06 14.74
C LEU A 267 -19.96 17.00 14.30
N ALA A 268 -18.70 17.39 14.07
CA ALA A 268 -17.66 16.46 13.64
C ALA A 268 -17.32 15.40 14.70
N LYS A 269 -17.50 15.70 16.00
CA LYS A 269 -17.31 14.74 17.10
C LYS A 269 -18.41 13.68 17.18
N LEU A 270 -19.61 13.95 16.66
CA LEU A 270 -20.69 12.96 16.60
C LEU A 270 -20.44 11.87 15.55
N VAL A 271 -19.52 12.09 14.62
CA VAL A 271 -19.08 11.07 13.68
C VAL A 271 -18.11 10.11 14.39
N PRO A 272 -18.31 8.78 14.34
CA PRO A 272 -17.41 7.81 14.97
C PRO A 272 -15.96 7.91 14.46
N ASP A 273 -14.99 7.70 15.36
CA ASP A 273 -13.56 7.69 15.05
C ASP A 273 -13.09 6.30 14.60
N LYS A 274 -13.64 5.82 13.48
CA LYS A 274 -13.19 4.59 12.85
C LYS A 274 -12.67 4.82 11.43
N PRO A 275 -11.58 4.14 11.04
CA PRO A 275 -11.11 4.17 9.66
C PRO A 275 -12.19 3.69 8.69
N GLY A 276 -12.35 4.39 7.57
CA GLY A 276 -13.31 4.01 6.51
C GLY A 276 -14.77 4.40 6.79
N ILE A 277 -15.06 5.17 7.82
CA ILE A 277 -16.42 5.68 8.07
C ILE A 277 -16.83 6.69 7.00
N GLU A 278 -17.96 6.41 6.36
CA GLU A 278 -18.63 7.28 5.39
C GLU A 278 -19.81 8.00 6.05
N LEU A 279 -19.87 9.33 5.92
CA LEU A 279 -20.94 10.18 6.41
C LEU A 279 -22.29 9.76 5.82
N ARG A 280 -22.35 9.45 4.53
CA ARG A 280 -23.58 8.98 3.89
C ARG A 280 -24.14 7.72 4.56
N ARG A 281 -23.27 6.75 4.88
CA ARG A 281 -23.68 5.53 5.62
C ARG A 281 -24.12 5.87 7.03
N VAL A 282 -23.36 6.70 7.73
CA VAL A 282 -23.70 7.15 9.09
C VAL A 282 -25.09 7.80 9.12
N LEU A 283 -25.48 8.55 8.08
CA LEU A 283 -26.77 9.24 8.01
C LEU A 283 -27.93 8.30 7.61
N HIS A 284 -27.71 7.34 6.72
CA HIS A 284 -28.82 6.58 6.10
C HIS A 284 -28.88 5.09 6.44
N ALA A 285 -27.74 4.43 6.72
CA ALA A 285 -27.70 2.97 6.88
C ALA A 285 -28.49 2.48 8.12
N PRO A 286 -28.92 1.22 8.20
CA PRO A 286 -29.55 0.68 9.41
C PRO A 286 -28.60 0.71 10.61
N LEU A 287 -29.10 1.06 11.80
CA LEU A 287 -28.28 1.10 13.02
C LEU A 287 -27.97 -0.30 13.56
N LYS A 288 -28.98 -1.16 13.62
CA LYS A 288 -28.90 -2.58 13.98
C LYS A 288 -29.77 -3.35 12.99
N THR A 289 -29.24 -4.37 12.33
CA THR A 289 -30.00 -5.10 11.29
C THR A 289 -30.80 -6.25 11.89
N LYS A 290 -31.92 -6.58 11.21
CA LYS A 290 -32.34 -7.98 11.02
C LYS A 290 -32.71 -8.33 9.57
N ASP A 291 -32.97 -7.38 8.67
CA ASP A 291 -33.13 -7.65 7.22
C ASP A 291 -32.68 -6.46 6.35
N GLY A 292 -31.86 -6.72 5.31
CA GLY A 292 -31.41 -5.73 4.31
C GLY A 292 -29.90 -5.45 4.28
N GLU A 293 -29.53 -4.22 3.91
CA GLU A 293 -28.13 -3.75 3.87
C GLU A 293 -27.47 -3.86 5.26
N LYS A 294 -26.21 -4.34 5.32
CA LYS A 294 -25.47 -4.53 6.59
C LYS A 294 -25.50 -3.26 7.44
N SER A 295 -25.89 -3.42 8.71
CA SER A 295 -25.97 -2.31 9.65
C SER A 295 -24.60 -1.73 10.01
N LEU A 296 -24.63 -0.54 10.62
CA LEU A 296 -23.42 0.09 11.16
C LEU A 296 -22.77 -0.74 12.29
N GLU A 297 -23.54 -1.53 13.04
CA GLU A 297 -23.02 -2.44 14.07
C GLU A 297 -22.25 -3.61 13.42
N GLU A 298 -22.75 -4.17 12.32
CA GLU A 298 -22.13 -5.34 11.67
C GLU A 298 -20.99 -4.97 10.72
N LYS A 299 -21.19 -3.98 9.84
CA LYS A 299 -20.19 -3.61 8.81
C LYS A 299 -19.12 -2.71 9.39
N ASP A 300 -19.55 -1.70 10.12
CA ASP A 300 -18.68 -0.63 10.63
C ASP A 300 -18.26 -0.92 12.10
N GLY A 301 -18.79 -1.99 12.71
CA GLY A 301 -18.43 -2.47 14.04
C GLY A 301 -18.84 -1.52 15.17
N LEU A 302 -19.75 -0.58 14.93
CA LEU A 302 -20.00 0.53 15.86
C LEU A 302 -20.56 0.05 17.21
N GLY A 303 -19.97 0.55 18.30
CA GLY A 303 -20.45 0.26 19.65
C GLY A 303 -21.73 1.03 20.00
N ASN A 304 -22.32 0.74 21.16
CA ASN A 304 -23.55 1.42 21.58
C ASN A 304 -23.38 2.94 21.72
N ASP A 305 -22.23 3.42 22.21
CA ASP A 305 -21.94 4.86 22.36
C ASP A 305 -21.84 5.56 21.00
N ASP A 306 -21.18 4.92 20.03
CA ASP A 306 -21.10 5.41 18.65
C ASP A 306 -22.50 5.50 18.03
N LEU A 307 -23.33 4.47 18.22
CA LEU A 307 -24.70 4.45 17.70
C LEU A 307 -25.58 5.54 18.32
N GLU A 308 -25.34 5.92 19.58
CA GLU A 308 -26.03 7.06 20.20
C GLU A 308 -25.62 8.40 19.55
N ASN A 309 -24.32 8.58 19.28
CA ASN A 309 -23.83 9.77 18.57
C ASN A 309 -24.39 9.85 17.15
N VAL A 310 -24.49 8.71 16.45
CA VAL A 310 -25.12 8.63 15.13
C VAL A 310 -26.60 9.04 15.19
N LYS A 311 -27.36 8.62 16.22
CA LYS A 311 -28.76 9.04 16.39
C LYS A 311 -28.88 10.56 16.53
N LYS A 312 -28.05 11.17 17.38
CA LYS A 312 -28.00 12.64 17.56
C LYS A 312 -27.68 13.35 16.24
N LEU A 313 -26.72 12.83 15.48
CA LEU A 313 -26.36 13.39 14.18
C LEU A 313 -27.53 13.31 13.18
N ARG A 314 -28.26 12.19 13.14
CA ARG A 314 -29.45 12.02 12.28
C ARG A 314 -30.60 12.92 12.68
N GLU A 315 -30.78 13.19 13.97
CA GLU A 315 -31.78 14.14 14.45
C GLU A 315 -31.47 15.54 13.92
N ILE A 316 -30.21 16.00 14.03
CA ILE A 316 -29.78 17.29 13.49
C ILE A 316 -29.96 17.33 11.97
N TYR A 317 -29.59 16.24 11.27
CA TYR A 317 -29.78 16.14 9.81
C TYR A 317 -31.24 16.34 9.40
N LYS A 318 -32.19 15.74 10.14
CA LYS A 318 -33.64 15.85 9.88
C LYS A 318 -34.25 17.21 10.22
N GLN A 319 -33.61 18.01 11.08
CA GLN A 319 -34.10 19.33 11.46
C GLN A 319 -33.96 20.31 10.29
N GLN A 320 -35.00 20.37 9.46
CA GLN A 320 -35.03 21.27 8.30
C GLN A 320 -34.75 22.72 8.72
N GLN A 321 -33.97 23.42 7.89
CA GLN A 321 -33.64 24.85 8.01
C GLN A 321 -32.64 25.28 9.09
N THR A 322 -32.11 24.37 9.92
CA THR A 322 -31.01 24.75 10.84
C THR A 322 -29.69 24.93 10.07
N PRO A 323 -28.80 25.86 10.49
CA PRO A 323 -27.47 25.99 9.89
C PRO A 323 -26.69 24.67 9.91
N ALA A 324 -26.79 23.93 11.02
CA ALA A 324 -26.16 22.63 11.20
C ALA A 324 -26.69 21.56 10.22
N SER A 325 -28.01 21.45 10.03
CA SER A 325 -28.61 20.54 9.04
C SER A 325 -28.14 20.86 7.63
N LYS A 326 -28.12 22.15 7.25
CA LYS A 326 -27.64 22.58 5.92
C LYS A 326 -26.17 22.18 5.70
N VAL A 327 -25.32 22.35 6.72
CA VAL A 327 -23.93 21.89 6.69
C VAL A 327 -23.84 20.38 6.47
N LEU A 328 -24.66 19.57 7.17
CA LEU A 328 -24.63 18.12 7.01
C LEU A 328 -25.08 17.67 5.61
N HIS A 329 -26.12 18.28 5.04
CA HIS A 329 -26.58 17.97 3.68
C HIS A 329 -25.53 18.29 2.62
N GLU A 330 -24.87 19.43 2.73
CA GLU A 330 -23.80 19.79 1.79
C GLU A 330 -22.55 18.94 2.03
N ALA A 331 -22.20 18.65 3.28
CA ALA A 331 -21.08 17.76 3.62
C ALA A 331 -21.27 16.33 3.08
N GLU A 332 -22.50 15.80 3.12
CA GLU A 332 -22.84 14.51 2.51
C GLU A 332 -22.63 14.51 0.99
N ARG A 333 -22.99 15.60 0.30
CA ARG A 333 -22.81 15.72 -1.16
C ARG A 333 -21.35 15.84 -1.57
N LEU A 334 -20.52 16.40 -0.70
CA LEU A 334 -19.12 16.73 -0.97
C LEU A 334 -18.15 15.66 -0.47
N GLU A 335 -18.59 14.78 0.43
CA GLU A 335 -17.82 13.60 0.84
C GLU A 335 -17.34 12.80 -0.38
N GLY A 336 -16.10 12.31 -0.31
CA GLY A 336 -15.47 11.56 -1.39
C GLY A 336 -14.89 12.42 -2.52
N SER A 337 -15.19 13.72 -2.56
CA SER A 337 -14.56 14.64 -3.52
C SER A 337 -13.05 14.73 -3.27
N VAL A 338 -12.26 14.84 -4.34
CA VAL A 338 -10.80 15.04 -4.26
C VAL A 338 -10.51 16.43 -3.69
N ARG A 339 -9.76 16.48 -2.59
CA ARG A 339 -9.40 17.72 -1.88
C ARG A 339 -7.99 18.19 -2.22
N SER A 340 -7.06 17.25 -2.37
CA SER A 340 -5.66 17.53 -2.64
C SER A 340 -5.00 16.33 -3.32
N THR A 341 -3.89 16.60 -4.00
CA THR A 341 -2.98 15.57 -4.48
C THR A 341 -1.77 15.50 -3.55
N GLY A 342 -1.21 14.31 -3.41
CA GLY A 342 0.00 14.03 -2.66
C GLY A 342 0.84 12.97 -3.37
N ILE A 343 1.98 12.63 -2.79
CA ILE A 343 2.88 11.60 -3.29
C ILE A 343 2.80 10.40 -2.35
N HIS A 344 2.71 9.20 -2.92
CA HIS A 344 2.70 7.95 -2.15
C HIS A 344 3.99 7.81 -1.35
N ALA A 345 3.88 7.39 -0.09
CA ALA A 345 5.00 7.38 0.84
C ALA A 345 6.11 6.39 0.44
N ALA A 346 5.77 5.31 -0.27
CA ALA A 346 6.70 4.23 -0.63
C ALA A 346 6.73 3.91 -2.14
N GLY A 347 5.71 4.33 -2.88
CA GLY A 347 5.41 3.75 -4.20
C GLY A 347 6.28 4.38 -5.28
N ILE A 348 7.12 3.55 -5.89
CA ILE A 348 7.99 3.89 -7.00
C ILE A 348 7.63 3.00 -8.20
N ILE A 349 7.69 3.59 -9.38
CA ILE A 349 7.50 2.91 -10.65
C ILE A 349 8.81 2.88 -11.38
N ILE A 350 9.10 1.74 -12.02
CA ILE A 350 10.17 1.59 -12.98
C ILE A 350 9.55 1.05 -14.27
N ALA A 351 9.48 1.87 -15.31
CA ALA A 351 8.91 1.50 -16.60
C ALA A 351 9.98 0.99 -17.57
N PRO A 352 9.64 0.09 -18.52
CA PRO A 352 10.58 -0.37 -19.53
C PRO A 352 10.96 0.69 -20.58
N GLN A 353 10.18 1.75 -20.70
CA GLN A 353 10.38 2.89 -21.61
C GLN A 353 9.89 4.19 -20.97
N ASP A 354 9.88 5.29 -21.72
CA ASP A 354 9.40 6.59 -21.23
C ASP A 354 7.96 6.49 -20.71
N LEU A 355 7.73 6.98 -19.49
CA LEU A 355 6.43 6.93 -18.84
C LEU A 355 5.37 7.72 -19.59
N THR A 356 5.73 8.82 -20.28
CA THR A 356 4.76 9.64 -21.00
C THR A 356 4.09 8.92 -22.16
N ASP A 357 4.76 7.89 -22.71
CA ASP A 357 4.20 7.05 -23.78
C ASP A 357 3.24 5.98 -23.23
N LEU A 358 3.31 5.71 -21.92
CA LEU A 358 2.56 4.65 -21.27
C LEU A 358 1.35 5.17 -20.51
N ILE A 359 1.54 6.16 -19.64
CA ILE A 359 0.52 6.67 -18.73
C ILE A 359 0.64 8.20 -18.55
N PRO A 360 -0.45 8.88 -18.19
CA PRO A 360 -0.38 10.30 -17.86
C PRO A 360 0.46 10.53 -16.60
N VAL A 361 1.37 11.49 -16.67
CA VAL A 361 2.24 11.94 -15.57
C VAL A 361 2.09 13.44 -15.32
N ALA A 362 2.52 13.90 -14.15
CA ALA A 362 2.49 15.28 -13.71
C ALA A 362 3.79 15.61 -12.96
N THR A 363 4.08 16.90 -12.82
CA THR A 363 5.12 17.38 -11.91
C THR A 363 4.54 17.63 -10.52
N ALA A 364 5.35 17.49 -9.48
CA ALA A 364 5.00 17.87 -8.12
C ALA A 364 6.00 18.90 -7.58
N LYS A 365 5.53 19.77 -6.68
CA LYS A 365 6.39 20.80 -6.07
C LYS A 365 7.47 20.20 -5.18
N ASP A 366 7.13 19.10 -4.51
CA ASP A 366 7.97 18.48 -3.48
C ASP A 366 8.80 17.31 -4.02
N SER A 367 8.83 17.11 -5.35
CA SER A 367 9.63 16.04 -5.97
C SER A 367 10.19 16.44 -7.32
N PRO A 368 11.48 16.15 -7.59
CA PRO A 368 12.07 16.35 -8.90
C PRO A 368 11.66 15.27 -9.92
N LEU A 369 11.01 14.19 -9.48
CA LEU A 369 10.59 13.06 -10.31
C LEU A 369 9.19 13.29 -10.89
N TRP A 370 8.87 12.52 -11.94
CA TRP A 370 7.50 12.42 -12.41
C TRP A 370 6.60 11.82 -11.34
N VAL A 371 5.36 12.29 -11.28
CA VAL A 371 4.31 11.73 -10.45
C VAL A 371 3.21 11.23 -11.37
N THR A 372 2.71 10.01 -11.19
CA THR A 372 1.64 9.48 -12.05
C THR A 372 0.35 10.27 -11.88
N GLN A 373 -0.57 10.23 -12.84
CA GLN A 373 -1.94 10.76 -12.62
C GLN A 373 -2.93 9.66 -12.25
N ILE A 374 -2.51 8.40 -12.34
CA ILE A 374 -3.27 7.22 -11.92
C ILE A 374 -2.76 6.79 -10.54
N GLU A 375 -3.69 6.55 -9.62
CA GLU A 375 -3.36 6.10 -8.26
C GLU A 375 -2.96 4.62 -8.19
N GLY A 376 -2.35 4.22 -7.08
CA GLY A 376 -1.69 2.92 -6.93
C GLY A 376 -2.57 1.67 -7.06
N ASN A 377 -3.88 1.77 -6.85
CA ASN A 377 -4.79 0.62 -7.01
C ASN A 377 -5.08 0.32 -8.49
N ASP A 378 -5.16 1.36 -9.32
CA ASP A 378 -5.52 1.25 -10.73
C ASP A 378 -4.30 1.17 -11.65
N ILE A 379 -3.12 1.55 -11.15
CA ILE A 379 -1.90 1.61 -11.96
C ILE A 379 -1.43 0.25 -12.45
N GLU A 380 -1.65 -0.80 -11.66
CA GLU A 380 -1.36 -2.18 -12.07
C GLU A 380 -2.24 -2.61 -13.24
N SER A 381 -3.51 -2.17 -13.26
CA SER A 381 -4.44 -2.43 -14.37
C SER A 381 -4.01 -1.72 -15.66
N ALA A 382 -3.27 -0.60 -15.55
CA ALA A 382 -2.63 0.07 -16.69
C ALA A 382 -1.36 -0.66 -17.18
N GLY A 383 -1.02 -1.81 -16.58
CA GLY A 383 0.13 -2.64 -16.94
C GLY A 383 1.45 -2.15 -16.37
N ILE A 384 1.44 -1.25 -15.38
CA ILE A 384 2.66 -0.66 -14.82
C ILE A 384 2.99 -1.31 -13.47
N LEU A 385 4.23 -1.74 -13.34
CA LEU A 385 4.74 -2.37 -12.13
C LEU A 385 5.07 -1.31 -11.07
N LYS A 386 4.45 -1.44 -9.91
CA LYS A 386 4.79 -0.68 -8.71
C LYS A 386 5.79 -1.47 -7.84
N MET A 387 6.65 -0.75 -7.15
CA MET A 387 7.56 -1.27 -6.14
C MET A 387 7.49 -0.36 -4.92
N ASP A 388 7.29 -0.92 -3.74
CA ASP A 388 7.28 -0.14 -2.51
C ASP A 388 8.66 -0.10 -1.84
N PHE A 389 9.20 1.11 -1.77
CA PHE A 389 10.41 1.48 -1.06
C PHE A 389 10.00 2.04 0.30
N LEU A 390 9.87 1.17 1.30
CA LEU A 390 9.43 1.58 2.62
C LEU A 390 10.59 2.09 3.46
N GLY A 391 10.38 3.22 4.14
CA GLY A 391 11.24 3.64 5.24
C GLY A 391 10.79 2.95 6.52
N LEU A 392 11.70 2.24 7.19
CA LEU A 392 11.47 1.66 8.49
C LEU A 392 12.40 2.30 9.55
N LYS A 393 11.79 3.10 10.45
CA LYS A 393 12.46 3.70 11.61
C LYS A 393 13.29 2.72 12.43
N THR A 394 12.81 1.50 12.62
CA THR A 394 13.51 0.45 13.36
C THR A 394 14.90 0.17 12.80
N LEU A 395 15.06 0.13 11.47
CA LEU A 395 16.37 -0.08 10.84
C LEU A 395 17.33 1.09 11.13
N SER A 396 16.81 2.32 11.12
CA SER A 396 17.58 3.52 11.48
C SER A 396 18.02 3.49 12.95
N ILE A 397 17.14 3.07 13.86
CA ILE A 397 17.45 2.93 15.29
C ILE A 397 18.56 1.89 15.49
N ILE A 398 18.45 0.72 14.85
CA ILE A 398 19.46 -0.34 14.90
C ILE A 398 20.80 0.17 14.38
N LYS A 399 20.81 0.83 13.21
CA LYS A 399 22.01 1.40 12.61
C LYS A 399 22.71 2.38 13.55
N HIS A 400 21.97 3.27 14.20
CA HIS A 400 22.50 4.19 15.19
C HIS A 400 23.02 3.48 16.44
N ALA A 401 22.31 2.45 16.93
CA ALA A 401 22.76 1.65 18.06
C ALA A 401 24.11 0.98 17.77
N LEU A 402 24.26 0.35 16.60
CA LEU A 402 25.52 -0.27 16.18
C LEU A 402 26.64 0.75 16.02
N ALA A 403 26.36 1.93 15.46
CA ALA A 403 27.33 3.01 15.33
C ALA A 403 27.82 3.51 16.70
N LEU A 404 26.90 3.68 17.66
CA LEU A 404 27.23 4.08 19.03
C LEU A 404 28.04 3.01 19.78
N ILE A 405 27.70 1.73 19.61
CA ILE A 405 28.47 0.63 20.19
C ILE A 405 29.90 0.64 19.66
N LYS A 406 30.07 0.81 18.34
CA LYS A 406 31.39 0.93 17.73
C LYS A 406 32.15 2.14 18.24
N GLN A 407 31.49 3.30 18.40
CA GLN A 407 32.15 4.51 18.89
C GLN A 407 32.57 4.43 20.36
N LEU A 408 31.75 3.80 21.21
CA LEU A 408 31.98 3.76 22.66
C LEU A 408 32.88 2.59 23.09
N TYR A 409 32.79 1.46 22.40
CA TYR A 409 33.44 0.20 22.81
C TYR A 409 34.42 -0.34 21.77
N ASP A 410 34.54 0.29 20.60
CA ASP A 410 35.35 -0.19 19.46
C ASP A 410 34.99 -1.62 19.01
N VAL A 411 33.74 -2.01 19.23
CA VAL A 411 33.20 -3.32 18.80
C VAL A 411 32.35 -3.12 17.54
N ALA A 412 32.75 -3.75 16.45
CA ALA A 412 31.93 -3.85 15.25
C ALA A 412 31.05 -5.10 15.33
N ILE A 413 29.73 -4.91 15.35
CA ILE A 413 28.74 -6.00 15.37
C ILE A 413 28.13 -6.12 13.98
N ASP A 414 28.16 -7.33 13.42
CA ASP A 414 27.39 -7.69 12.24
C ASP A 414 26.03 -8.25 12.67
N ILE A 415 24.97 -7.52 12.34
CA ILE A 415 23.61 -7.88 12.76
C ILE A 415 23.12 -9.20 12.18
N ASP A 416 23.58 -9.56 10.98
CA ASP A 416 23.15 -10.76 10.28
C ASP A 416 23.73 -12.05 10.92
N THR A 417 24.69 -11.89 11.83
CA THR A 417 25.40 -12.99 12.52
C THR A 417 25.00 -13.17 13.97
N ILE A 418 24.08 -12.35 14.49
CA ILE A 418 23.64 -12.44 15.89
C ILE A 418 22.93 -13.78 16.14
N PRO A 419 23.32 -14.55 17.17
CA PRO A 419 22.63 -15.79 17.53
C PRO A 419 21.16 -15.56 17.93
N LEU A 420 20.27 -16.45 17.49
CA LEU A 420 18.83 -16.36 17.76
C LEU A 420 18.41 -17.09 19.05
N ASP A 421 19.37 -17.61 19.80
CA ASP A 421 19.21 -18.39 21.03
C ASP A 421 19.81 -17.68 22.27
N ASP A 422 20.03 -16.36 22.20
CA ASP A 422 20.59 -15.59 23.33
C ASP A 422 19.63 -15.54 24.54
N ALA A 423 20.05 -16.19 25.62
CA ALA A 423 19.25 -16.32 26.84
C ALA A 423 18.88 -14.97 27.47
N LYS A 424 19.81 -14.00 27.49
CA LYS A 424 19.56 -12.68 28.08
C LYS A 424 18.52 -11.88 27.30
N THR A 425 18.52 -12.02 25.98
CA THR A 425 17.48 -11.45 25.13
C THR A 425 16.13 -12.04 25.50
N PHE A 426 15.99 -13.36 25.61
CA PHE A 426 14.73 -13.98 26.04
C PHE A 426 14.29 -13.55 27.45
N GLU A 427 15.21 -13.41 28.40
CA GLU A 427 14.89 -12.89 29.75
C GLU A 427 14.19 -11.52 29.69
N LEU A 428 14.59 -10.62 28.80
CA LEU A 428 13.90 -9.32 28.62
C LEU A 428 12.44 -9.52 28.17
N TYR A 429 12.20 -10.41 27.21
CA TYR A 429 10.85 -10.74 26.75
C TYR A 429 10.04 -11.45 27.82
N GLN A 430 10.63 -12.38 28.58
CA GLN A 430 9.97 -13.08 29.69
C GLN A 430 9.53 -12.13 30.81
N HIS A 431 10.27 -11.04 31.05
CA HIS A 431 9.85 -9.99 31.99
C HIS A 431 8.84 -8.99 31.39
N GLY A 432 8.58 -9.06 30.08
CA GLY A 432 7.79 -8.06 29.35
C GLY A 432 8.47 -6.68 29.32
N ALA A 433 9.80 -6.64 29.42
CA ALA A 433 10.62 -5.43 29.40
C ALA A 433 10.92 -4.99 27.94
N THR A 434 9.86 -4.86 27.14
CA THR A 434 9.92 -4.70 25.67
C THR A 434 9.56 -3.28 25.21
N ILE A 435 9.74 -2.29 26.07
CA ILE A 435 9.60 -0.88 25.69
C ILE A 435 10.73 -0.54 24.71
N GLY A 436 10.39 -0.03 23.52
CA GLY A 436 11.37 0.28 22.47
C GLY A 436 11.80 -0.92 21.62
N THR A 437 11.20 -2.10 21.80
CA THR A 437 11.47 -3.27 20.95
C THR A 437 10.37 -3.43 19.91
N PHE A 438 10.74 -3.36 18.63
CA PHE A 438 9.83 -3.42 17.49
C PHE A 438 8.78 -4.53 17.59
N GLN A 439 7.51 -4.21 17.31
CA GLN A 439 6.33 -5.09 17.37
C GLN A 439 5.89 -5.59 18.76
N PHE A 440 6.72 -5.48 19.80
CA PHE A 440 6.44 -6.05 21.12
C PHE A 440 6.17 -5.03 22.25
N GLU A 441 5.94 -3.76 21.91
CA GLU A 441 5.88 -2.66 22.89
C GLU A 441 4.53 -2.51 23.61
N SER A 442 3.43 -2.99 23.01
CA SER A 442 2.10 -2.67 23.54
C SER A 442 1.86 -3.31 24.93
N PRO A 443 1.12 -2.65 25.84
CA PRO A 443 0.91 -3.18 27.19
C PRO A 443 0.26 -4.57 27.22
N GLY A 444 -0.66 -4.85 26.29
CA GLY A 444 -1.29 -6.17 26.18
C GLY A 444 -0.31 -7.24 25.68
N MET A 445 0.57 -6.89 24.74
CA MET A 445 1.63 -7.80 24.28
C MET A 445 2.61 -8.11 25.41
N GLN A 446 3.05 -7.10 26.16
CA GLN A 446 3.90 -7.28 27.35
C GLN A 446 3.29 -8.21 28.39
N LYS A 447 1.96 -8.12 28.60
CA LYS A 447 1.24 -9.04 29.49
C LYS A 447 1.37 -10.49 29.00
N TYR A 448 1.06 -10.74 27.73
CA TYR A 448 1.13 -12.10 27.19
C TYR A 448 2.54 -12.66 27.12
N LEU A 449 3.56 -11.83 26.88
CA LEU A 449 4.96 -12.27 26.92
C LEU A 449 5.37 -12.76 28.32
N ARG A 450 4.92 -12.08 29.39
CA ARG A 450 5.16 -12.53 30.78
C ARG A 450 4.50 -13.87 31.11
N GLU A 451 3.34 -14.12 30.52
CA GLU A 451 2.61 -15.37 30.69
C GLU A 451 3.20 -16.50 29.83
N LEU A 452 3.55 -16.20 28.57
CA LEU A 452 4.17 -17.15 27.63
C LEU A 452 5.56 -17.59 28.08
N LYS A 453 6.36 -16.67 28.62
CA LYS A 453 7.78 -16.85 28.90
C LYS A 453 8.52 -17.43 27.69
N PRO A 454 8.70 -16.66 26.60
CA PRO A 454 9.38 -17.15 25.40
C PRO A 454 10.82 -17.59 25.70
N ASP A 455 11.22 -18.72 25.15
CA ASP A 455 12.55 -19.34 25.33
C ASP A 455 13.17 -19.81 24.00
N LYS A 456 12.42 -19.68 22.90
CA LYS A 456 12.89 -19.92 21.53
C LYS A 456 12.35 -18.84 20.59
N PHE A 457 13.06 -18.60 19.49
CA PHE A 457 12.66 -17.59 18.50
C PHE A 457 11.25 -17.86 17.92
N GLY A 458 10.88 -19.14 17.75
CA GLY A 458 9.55 -19.56 17.29
C GLY A 458 8.39 -19.03 18.15
N ASP A 459 8.60 -18.84 19.46
CA ASP A 459 7.58 -18.29 20.34
C ASP A 459 7.26 -16.83 20.02
N LEU A 460 8.28 -16.06 19.64
CA LEU A 460 8.13 -14.66 19.26
C LEU A 460 7.39 -14.55 17.91
N ILE A 461 7.69 -15.46 16.96
CA ILE A 461 6.98 -15.58 15.69
C ILE A 461 5.49 -15.86 15.96
N ALA A 462 5.19 -16.88 16.76
CA ALA A 462 3.81 -17.28 17.09
C ALA A 462 3.06 -16.17 17.81
N MET A 463 3.67 -15.54 18.82
CA MET A 463 3.04 -14.47 19.59
C MET A 463 2.70 -13.26 18.71
N ASN A 464 3.61 -12.86 17.81
CA ASN A 464 3.36 -11.77 16.87
C ASN A 464 2.24 -12.10 15.86
N ALA A 465 2.12 -13.36 15.44
CA ALA A 465 1.04 -13.83 14.58
C ALA A 465 -0.32 -13.86 15.32
N LEU A 466 -0.34 -14.33 16.56
CA LEU A 466 -1.54 -14.49 17.38
C LEU A 466 -2.08 -13.18 17.96
N TYR A 467 -1.21 -12.19 18.21
CA TYR A 467 -1.61 -10.90 18.79
C TYR A 467 -2.28 -9.96 17.77
N ARG A 468 -3.39 -10.41 17.18
CA ARG A 468 -4.25 -9.69 16.25
C ARG A 468 -5.73 -9.94 16.56
N PRO A 469 -6.64 -9.00 16.25
CA PRO A 469 -8.08 -9.23 16.41
C PRO A 469 -8.53 -10.52 15.71
N GLY A 470 -9.24 -11.40 16.43
CA GLY A 470 -9.56 -12.76 15.99
C GLY A 470 -8.63 -13.79 16.65
N PRO A 471 -7.39 -14.00 16.16
CA PRO A 471 -6.45 -14.96 16.72
C PRO A 471 -6.07 -14.75 18.19
N MET A 472 -6.22 -13.52 18.72
CA MET A 472 -5.96 -13.22 20.14
C MET A 472 -6.72 -14.12 21.11
N ALA A 473 -7.88 -14.64 20.70
CA ALA A 473 -8.66 -15.57 21.51
C ALA A 473 -7.92 -16.90 21.80
N TYR A 474 -6.96 -17.28 20.95
CA TYR A 474 -6.20 -18.53 21.10
C TYR A 474 -4.93 -18.39 21.93
N ILE A 475 -4.50 -17.16 22.26
CA ILE A 475 -3.28 -16.92 23.04
C ILE A 475 -3.30 -17.67 24.39
N PRO A 476 -4.40 -17.66 25.17
CA PRO A 476 -4.44 -18.40 26.43
C PRO A 476 -4.17 -19.90 26.25
N ASN A 477 -4.82 -20.56 25.28
CA ASN A 477 -4.59 -21.98 25.00
C ASN A 477 -3.16 -22.26 24.53
N TYR A 478 -2.59 -21.39 23.69
CA TYR A 478 -1.20 -21.52 23.25
C TYR A 478 -0.23 -21.48 24.45
N ILE A 479 -0.46 -20.57 25.40
CA ILE A 479 0.34 -20.46 26.63
C ILE A 479 0.17 -21.71 27.51
N GLU A 480 -1.05 -22.17 27.75
CA GLU A 480 -1.30 -23.37 28.56
C GLU A 480 -0.65 -24.62 27.96
N ARG A 481 -0.76 -24.81 26.64
CA ARG A 481 -0.13 -25.92 25.91
C ARG A 481 1.39 -25.84 25.97
N LYS A 482 1.97 -24.65 25.77
CA LYS A 482 3.42 -24.45 25.89
C LYS A 482 3.94 -24.89 27.26
N HIS A 483 3.23 -24.55 28.33
CA HIS A 483 3.62 -24.92 29.70
C HIS A 483 3.24 -26.35 30.08
N GLY A 484 2.69 -27.15 29.16
CA GLY A 484 2.26 -28.53 29.42
C GLY A 484 1.06 -28.63 30.37
N ARG A 485 0.29 -27.54 30.55
CA ARG A 485 -0.89 -27.48 31.42
C ARG A 485 -2.17 -27.88 30.68
N GLU A 486 -2.15 -27.84 29.35
CA GLU A 486 -3.21 -28.32 28.46
C GLU A 486 -2.61 -29.31 27.46
N ALA A 487 -3.26 -30.46 27.25
CA ALA A 487 -2.83 -31.43 26.26
C ALA A 487 -3.13 -30.94 24.84
N ILE A 488 -2.20 -31.18 23.91
CA ILE A 488 -2.43 -30.90 22.49
C ILE A 488 -3.25 -32.05 21.90
N SER A 489 -4.44 -31.73 21.40
CA SER A 489 -5.30 -32.67 20.69
C SER A 489 -5.40 -32.27 19.22
N TYR A 490 -5.27 -33.25 18.34
CA TYR A 490 -5.43 -33.08 16.90
C TYR A 490 -6.75 -33.72 16.46
N ASP A 491 -7.49 -33.04 15.60
CA ASP A 491 -8.74 -33.58 15.05
C ASP A 491 -8.47 -34.81 14.16
N LEU A 492 -7.30 -34.82 13.49
CA LEU A 492 -6.81 -35.90 12.65
C LEU A 492 -5.32 -36.15 12.94
N PRO A 493 -4.83 -37.41 12.97
CA PRO A 493 -3.42 -37.73 13.22
C PRO A 493 -2.44 -37.02 12.28
N GLU A 494 -2.82 -36.84 11.01
CA GLU A 494 -1.99 -36.20 9.98
C GLU A 494 -1.72 -34.71 10.28
N MET A 495 -2.54 -34.07 11.11
CA MET A 495 -2.34 -32.67 11.49
C MET A 495 -1.19 -32.48 12.47
N GLN A 496 -0.75 -33.53 13.17
CA GLN A 496 0.35 -33.45 14.13
C GLN A 496 1.64 -32.96 13.47
N GLU A 497 1.97 -33.48 12.28
CA GLU A 497 3.19 -33.12 11.55
C GLU A 497 3.34 -31.62 11.31
N PHE A 498 2.22 -30.90 11.17
CA PHE A 498 2.20 -29.47 10.82
C PHE A 498 1.92 -28.54 12.00
N LEU A 499 1.37 -29.05 13.11
CA LEU A 499 0.84 -28.24 14.22
C LEU A 499 1.53 -28.46 15.57
N GLU A 500 2.49 -29.39 15.66
CA GLU A 500 3.23 -29.71 16.88
C GLU A 500 4.22 -28.61 17.36
#